data_AF-A0A2T4UF78-F1
#
_entry.id   AF-A0A2T4UF78-F1
#
_cell.length_a   1.000
_cell.length_b   1.000
_cell.length_c   1.000
_cell.angle_alpha   90.00
_cell.angle_beta   90.00
_cell.angle_gamma   90.00
#
_symmetry.space_group_name_H-M   'P 1'
#
loop_
_entity.id
_entity.type
_entity.pdbx_description
1 polymer ?
#
loop_
_entity_poly.entity_id
_entity_poly.type
_entity_poly.pdbx_seq_one_letter_code
_entity_poly.pdbx_strand_id
1 'polypeptide(L)'
;MFRPLLGLSERDLERQLLRNSVGRLRADRHACADCGRTPLVGEHVHLYGSRTVCQLCRPHRRAEPESTVVVHHSERGQAVRLRARAL
;
A
#
# COMPACT_ATOMS: atom_id res chain seq x y z
N MET A 1 17.25 41.36 20.78
CA MET A 1 15.99 41.50 20.02
C MET A 1 15.62 40.11 19.49
N PHE A 2 14.78 39.37 20.21
CA PHE A 2 14.44 37.98 19.87
C PHE A 2 13.33 37.99 18.82
N ARG A 3 13.69 37.62 17.60
CA ARG A 3 12.79 37.55 16.44
C ARG A 3 11.94 36.29 16.61
N PRO A 4 10.60 36.35 16.66
CA PRO A 4 9.81 35.15 16.83
C PRO A 4 10.02 34.29 15.59
N LEU A 5 10.62 33.10 15.78
CA LEU A 5 10.44 32.00 14.83
C LEU A 5 8.93 31.78 14.78
N LEU A 6 8.28 32.13 13.67
CA LEU A 6 6.87 31.84 13.44
C LEU A 6 6.70 30.32 13.57
N GLY A 7 6.34 29.89 14.77
CA GLY A 7 6.03 28.50 15.06
C GLY A 7 4.89 28.09 14.15
N LEU A 8 5.06 26.95 13.49
CA LEU A 8 3.99 26.28 12.75
C LEU A 8 2.75 26.27 13.65
N SER A 9 1.63 26.80 13.18
CA SER A 9 0.38 26.66 13.93
C SER A 9 0.03 25.18 14.04
N GLU A 10 -0.76 24.81 15.05
CA GLU A 10 -1.25 23.44 15.20
C GLU A 10 -1.86 22.90 13.89
N ARG A 11 -2.66 23.72 13.20
CA ARG A 11 -3.25 23.37 11.90
C ARG A 11 -2.22 23.16 10.79
N ASP A 12 -1.14 23.94 10.77
CA ASP A 12 -0.08 23.78 9.77
C ASP A 12 0.68 22.48 10.01
N LEU A 13 0.96 22.17 11.28
CA LEU A 13 1.57 20.92 11.68
C LEU A 13 0.67 19.72 11.33
N GLU A 14 -0.62 19.75 11.69
CA GLU A 14 -1.59 18.71 11.36
C GLU A 14 -1.65 18.44 9.85
N ARG A 15 -1.72 19.50 9.04
CA ARG A 15 -1.72 19.39 7.58
C ARG A 15 -0.45 18.76 7.05
N GLN A 16 0.70 19.13 7.61
CA GLN A 16 1.98 18.57 7.19
C GLN A 16 2.09 17.09 7.58
N LEU A 17 1.67 16.71 8.79
CA LEU A 17 1.61 15.32 9.24
C LEU A 17 0.68 14.49 8.36
N LEU A 18 -0.51 15.01 8.02
CA LEU A 18 -1.46 14.34 7.14
C LEU A 18 -0.89 14.13 5.73
N ARG A 19 -0.24 15.13 5.14
CA ARG A 19 0.40 15.00 3.83
C ARG A 19 1.50 13.95 3.84
N ASN A 20 2.32 13.96 4.90
CA ASN A 20 3.40 12.99 5.06
C ASN A 20 2.85 11.56 5.22
N SER A 21 1.81 11.36 6.04
CA SER A 21 1.21 10.05 6.26
C SER A 21 0.53 9.51 4.99
N VAL A 22 -0.31 10.31 4.33
CA VAL A 22 -0.98 9.92 3.08
C VAL A 22 0.03 9.67 1.96
N GLY A 23 1.09 10.47 1.87
CA GLY A 23 2.18 10.31 0.93
C GLY A 23 2.91 8.98 1.12
N ARG A 24 3.32 8.65 2.36
CA ARG A 24 3.95 7.36 2.69
C ARG A 24 3.03 6.19 2.40
N LEU A 25 1.77 6.27 2.85
CA LEU A 25 0.77 5.25 2.57
C LEU A 25 0.54 5.04 1.06
N ARG A 26 0.74 6.07 0.22
CA ARG A 26 0.64 5.95 -1.23
C ARG A 26 1.87 5.32 -1.86
N ALA A 27 3.06 5.62 -1.36
CA ALA A 27 4.31 5.04 -1.84
C ALA A 27 4.39 3.53 -1.60
N ASP A 28 3.87 3.05 -0.47
CA ASP A 28 3.85 1.63 -0.12
C ASP A 28 2.73 0.84 -0.81
N ARG A 29 1.80 1.50 -1.51
CA ARG A 29 0.76 0.80 -2.28
C ARG A 29 1.35 0.29 -3.59
N HIS A 30 1.35 -1.03 -3.76
CA HIS A 30 1.58 -1.64 -5.06
C HIS A 30 0.50 -1.18 -6.04
N ALA A 31 0.81 -0.22 -6.91
CA ALA A 31 -0.05 0.17 -8.01
C ALA A 31 0.21 -0.74 -9.23
N CYS A 32 -0.82 -1.00 -10.02
CA CYS A 32 -0.65 -1.70 -11.30
C CYS A 32 0.25 -0.86 -12.21
N ALA A 33 1.33 -1.46 -12.73
CA ALA A 33 2.24 -0.79 -13.64
C ALA A 33 1.60 -0.39 -14.99
N ASP A 34 0.48 -1.00 -15.36
CA ASP A 34 -0.17 -0.78 -16.65
C ASP A 34 -1.32 0.25 -16.57
N CYS A 35 -2.22 0.12 -15.59
CA CYS A 35 -3.40 0.99 -15.47
C CYS A 35 -3.35 1.95 -14.26
N GLY A 36 -2.32 1.87 -13.42
CA GLY A 36 -2.14 2.75 -12.26
C GLY A 36 -3.10 2.51 -11.09
N ARG A 37 -4.10 1.64 -11.23
CA ARG A 37 -5.04 1.34 -10.13
C ARG A 37 -4.32 0.67 -8.97
N THR A 38 -4.81 0.89 -7.75
CA THR A 38 -4.42 0.09 -6.58
C THR A 38 -5.26 -1.20 -6.57
N PRO A 39 -4.66 -2.39 -6.65
CA PRO A 39 -5.36 -3.65 -6.47
C PRO A 39 -5.96 -3.75 -5.06
N LEU A 40 -7.17 -4.28 -4.96
CA LEU A 40 -7.94 -4.41 -3.73
C LEU A 40 -7.63 -5.72 -3.03
N VAL A 41 -7.88 -5.77 -1.72
CA VAL A 41 -7.77 -7.00 -0.91
C VAL A 41 -8.61 -8.12 -1.56
N GLY A 42 -8.00 -9.30 -1.70
CA GLY A 42 -8.60 -10.47 -2.34
C GLY A 42 -8.37 -10.56 -3.85
N GLU A 43 -7.93 -9.49 -4.51
CA GLU A 43 -7.55 -9.56 -5.92
C GLU A 43 -6.19 -10.24 -6.11
N HIS A 44 -5.96 -10.80 -7.30
CA HIS A 44 -4.66 -11.28 -7.70
C HIS A 44 -3.82 -10.15 -8.31
N VAL A 45 -2.53 -10.17 -7.97
CA VAL A 45 -1.50 -9.39 -8.63
C VAL A 45 -0.38 -10.30 -9.11
N HIS A 46 0.20 -9.94 -10.24
CA HIS A 46 1.18 -10.72 -10.97
C HIS A 46 2.50 -9.97 -10.96
N LEU A 47 3.57 -10.63 -10.49
CA LEU A 47 4.89 -10.03 -10.34
C LEU A 47 5.73 -10.24 -11.60
N TYR A 48 6.35 -9.16 -12.07
CA TYR A 48 7.30 -9.11 -13.18
C TYR A 48 8.51 -8.28 -12.73
N GLY A 49 9.52 -8.92 -12.14
CA GLY A 49 10.59 -8.25 -11.43
C GLY A 49 10.05 -7.29 -10.36
N SER A 50 10.41 -6.01 -10.46
CA SER A 50 9.92 -4.97 -9.53
C SER A 50 8.53 -4.42 -9.87
N ARG A 51 7.90 -4.89 -10.95
CA ARG A 51 6.59 -4.40 -11.41
C ARG A 51 5.49 -5.34 -10.99
N THR A 52 4.41 -4.73 -10.51
CA THR A 52 3.19 -5.44 -10.14
C THR A 52 2.09 -5.13 -11.17
N VAL A 53 1.42 -6.15 -11.67
CA VAL A 53 0.35 -6.02 -12.67
C VAL A 53 -0.93 -6.63 -12.11
N CYS A 54 -2.04 -5.91 -12.20
CA CYS A 54 -3.31 -6.41 -11.67
C CYS A 54 -3.90 -7.53 -12.55
N GLN A 55 -4.79 -8.34 -11.96
CA GLN A 55 -5.52 -9.40 -12.67
C GLN A 55 -6.23 -8.95 -13.96
N LEU A 56 -6.65 -7.68 -14.04
CA LEU A 56 -7.32 -7.13 -15.23
C LEU A 56 -6.35 -6.83 -16.37
N CYS A 57 -5.10 -6.49 -16.04
CA CYS A 57 -4.07 -6.16 -17.02
C CYS A 57 -3.25 -7.37 -17.45
N ARG A 58 -3.24 -8.45 -16.65
CA ARG A 58 -2.51 -9.69 -16.95
C ARG A 58 -2.80 -10.27 -18.35
N PRO A 59 -4.06 -10.36 -18.82
CA PRO A 59 -4.37 -10.90 -20.15
C PRO A 59 -3.74 -10.12 -21.31
N HIS A 60 -3.37 -8.85 -21.10
CA HIS A 60 -2.72 -8.03 -22.13
C HIS A 60 -1.21 -8.26 -22.23
N ARG A 61 -0.61 -9.04 -21.31
CA ARG A 61 0.82 -9.38 -21.32
C ARG A 61 1.04 -10.75 -21.92
N ARG A 62 2.03 -10.88 -22.81
CA ARG A 62 2.41 -12.17 -23.40
C ARG A 62 3.32 -13.00 -22.49
N ALA A 63 4.24 -12.34 -21.79
CA ALA A 63 5.14 -13.01 -20.86
C ALA A 63 4.37 -13.58 -19.66
N GLU A 64 4.80 -14.73 -19.15
CA GLU A 64 4.28 -15.31 -17.91
C GLU A 64 4.86 -14.56 -16.69
N PRO A 65 4.07 -14.26 -15.65
CA PRO A 65 4.59 -13.67 -14.43
C PRO A 65 5.53 -14.63 -13.71
N GLU A 66 6.49 -14.05 -12.98
CA GLU A 66 7.37 -14.79 -12.09
C GLU A 66 6.59 -15.43 -10.93
N SER A 67 5.54 -14.75 -10.47
CA SER A 67 4.62 -15.27 -9.47
C SER A 67 3.30 -14.52 -9.46
N THR A 68 2.29 -15.16 -8.87
CA THR A 68 0.98 -14.55 -8.64
C THR A 68 0.69 -14.61 -7.14
N VAL A 69 0.32 -13.47 -6.56
CA VAL A 69 -0.01 -13.35 -5.15
C VAL A 69 -1.37 -12.69 -4.96
N VAL A 70 -2.04 -13.02 -3.87
CA VAL A 70 -3.31 -12.39 -3.49
C VAL A 70 -3.00 -11.16 -2.65
N VAL A 71 -3.65 -10.05 -2.95
CA VAL A 71 -3.55 -8.84 -2.13
C VAL A 71 -4.18 -9.12 -0.78
N HIS A 72 -3.43 -8.85 0.28
CA HIS A 72 -3.88 -9.08 1.64
C HIS A 72 -4.23 -7.78 2.34
N HIS A 73 -5.14 -7.86 3.31
CA HIS A 73 -5.37 -6.75 4.23
C HIS A 73 -4.06 -6.40 4.95
N SER A 74 -3.87 -5.12 5.28
CA SER A 74 -2.66 -4.61 5.94
C SER A 74 -2.37 -5.29 7.29
N GLU A 75 -3.40 -5.83 7.94
CA GLU A 75 -3.32 -6.49 9.25
C GLU A 75 -3.12 -8.01 9.15
N ARG A 76 -2.88 -8.56 7.96
CA ARG A 76 -2.63 -9.99 7.80
C ARG A 76 -1.43 -10.41 8.68
N GLY A 77 -1.67 -11.32 9.60
CA GLY A 77 -0.67 -11.80 10.56
C GLY A 77 -0.58 -10.99 11.85
N GLN A 78 -1.24 -9.83 11.91
CA GLN A 78 -1.33 -9.00 13.12
C GLN A 78 -2.66 -9.21 13.87
N ALA A 79 -3.71 -9.69 13.19
CA ALA A 79 -4.97 -10.00 13.82
C ALA A 79 -4.85 -11.17 14.82
N VAL A 80 -5.40 -11.00 16.03
CA VAL A 80 -5.48 -12.03 17.06
C VAL A 80 -6.31 -13.21 16.55
N ARG A 81 -5.79 -14.43 16.71
CA ARG A 81 -6.48 -15.67 16.34
C ARG A 81 -6.73 -16.50 17.59
N LEU A 82 -7.96 -16.95 17.78
CA LEU A 82 -8.26 -17.99 18.76
C LEU A 82 -7.47 -19.24 18.36
N ARG A 83 -6.62 -19.75 19.25
CA ARG A 83 -6.00 -21.06 19.08
C ARG A 83 -7.00 -22.11 19.57
N ALA A 84 -7.17 -23.17 18.80
CA ALA A 84 -7.91 -24.33 19.28
C ALA A 84 -7.27 -24.81 20.59
N ARG A 85 -8.10 -25.07 21.60
CA ARG A 85 -7.64 -25.66 22.86
C ARG A 85 -7.07 -27.04 22.52
N ALA A 86 -5.82 -27.28 22.92
CA ALA A 86 -5.24 -28.62 22.79
C ALA A 86 -6.13 -29.59 23.59
N LEU A 87 -6.63 -30.62 22.90
CA LEU A 87 -7.34 -31.75 23.50
C LEU A 87 -6.33 -32.68 24.17
#